data_AF-A0AAV5WEY0-F1
#
_entry.id   AF-A0AAV5WEY0-F1
#
_cell.length_a   1.000
_cell.length_b   1.000
_cell.length_c   1.000
_cell.angle_alpha   90.00
_cell.angle_beta   90.00
_cell.angle_gamma   90.00
#
_symmetry.space_group_name_H-M   'P 1'
#
loop_
_entity.id
_entity.type
_entity.pdbx_description
1 polymer ?
#
loop_
_entity_poly.entity_id
_entity_poly.type
_entity_poly.pdbx_seq_one_letter_code
_entity_poly.pdbx_strand_id
1 'polypeptide(L)'
;QAILGPVFLCIILTQIGWMSVYDCKTTKNLFVFESFFPNNCVITMQSQVNATFAVVVFALVSALMTSLVVFHFKKLVEACLSLWCIIVSFAIAGSIFQDGAAKLAIDKETQSAIAASMTAVYGGGAVLAFFTNRSPHWFHQVYVVS
;
A
#
# COMPACT_ATOMS: atom_id res chain seq x y z
N GLN A 1 17.29 20.81 -7.91
CA GLN A 1 16.14 20.80 -8.84
C GLN A 1 16.03 19.41 -9.47
N ALA A 2 15.19 18.52 -8.94
CA ALA A 2 14.72 17.30 -9.64
C ALA A 2 13.65 16.53 -8.82
N ILE A 3 12.80 17.22 -8.04
CA ILE A 3 11.72 16.55 -7.29
C ILE A 3 10.55 16.19 -8.24
N LEU A 4 10.44 16.89 -9.37
CA LEU A 4 9.34 16.73 -10.31
C LEU A 4 9.35 15.36 -11.03
N GLY A 5 10.54 14.84 -11.35
CA GLY A 5 10.71 13.55 -12.03
C GLY A 5 10.08 12.36 -11.28
N PRO A 6 10.48 12.08 -10.03
CA PRO A 6 9.90 10.96 -9.27
C PRO A 6 8.41 11.16 -8.98
N VAL A 7 7.95 12.40 -8.79
CA VAL A 7 6.53 12.70 -8.57
C VAL A 7 5.69 12.37 -9.81
N PHE A 8 6.12 12.78 -11.00
CA PHE A 8 5.42 12.42 -12.24
C PHE A 8 5.39 10.91 -12.46
N LEU A 9 6.49 10.22 -12.14
CA LEU A 9 6.57 8.76 -12.27
C LEU A 9 5.57 8.06 -11.32
N CYS A 10 5.45 8.52 -10.07
CA CYS A 10 4.46 8.03 -9.11
C CYS A 10 3.02 8.20 -9.62
N ILE A 11 2.70 9.39 -10.14
CA ILE A 11 1.38 9.71 -10.68
C ILE A 11 1.07 8.79 -11.86
N ILE A 12 2.00 8.65 -12.81
CA ILE A 12 1.81 7.81 -14.00
C ILE A 12 1.62 6.33 -13.60
N LEU A 13 2.47 5.79 -12.72
CA LEU A 13 2.35 4.41 -12.24
C LEU A 13 1.02 4.14 -11.55
N THR A 14 0.58 5.06 -10.70
CA THR A 14 -0.69 4.95 -9.99
C THR A 14 -1.86 4.95 -10.98
N GLN A 15 -1.83 5.82 -12.00
CA GLN A 15 -2.84 5.86 -13.05
C GLN A 15 -2.85 4.58 -13.90
N ILE A 16 -1.68 4.05 -14.26
CA ILE A 16 -1.56 2.79 -15.01
C ILE A 16 -2.14 1.64 -14.18
N GLY A 17 -1.76 1.53 -12.90
CA GLY A 17 -2.30 0.51 -12.00
C GLY A 17 -3.82 0.63 -11.87
N TRP A 18 -4.32 1.85 -11.70
CA TRP A 18 -5.75 2.10 -11.54
C TRP A 18 -6.56 1.76 -12.80
N MET A 19 -6.08 2.14 -13.99
CA MET A 19 -6.74 1.80 -15.26
C MET A 19 -6.61 0.30 -15.57
N SER A 20 -5.42 -0.27 -15.44
CA SER A 20 -5.13 -1.63 -15.90
C SER A 20 -5.67 -2.71 -14.95
N VAL A 21 -5.60 -2.50 -13.64
CA VAL A 21 -5.96 -3.52 -12.64
C VAL A 21 -7.37 -3.32 -12.15
N TYR A 22 -7.74 -2.08 -11.85
CA TYR A 22 -9.04 -1.77 -11.24
C TYR A 22 -10.10 -1.29 -12.24
N ASP A 23 -9.80 -1.23 -13.54
CA ASP A 23 -10.72 -0.78 -14.61
C ASP A 23 -11.40 0.56 -14.29
N CYS A 24 -10.68 1.46 -13.61
CA CYS A 24 -11.21 2.73 -13.08
C CYS A 24 -12.44 2.60 -12.16
N LYS A 25 -12.73 1.40 -11.67
CA LYS A 25 -13.83 1.15 -10.73
C LYS A 25 -13.29 1.23 -9.31
N THR A 26 -13.99 1.98 -8.47
CA THR A 26 -13.73 1.98 -7.03
C THR A 26 -14.14 0.62 -6.49
N THR A 27 -13.17 -0.18 -6.06
CA THR A 27 -13.43 -1.46 -5.38
C THR A 27 -14.36 -1.22 -4.19
N LYS A 28 -15.29 -2.14 -3.97
CA LYS A 28 -16.29 -2.10 -2.89
C LYS A 28 -15.66 -1.62 -1.58
N ASN A 29 -16.36 -0.72 -0.90
CA ASN A 29 -15.91 -0.09 0.34
C ASN A 29 -15.45 -1.16 1.34
N LEU A 30 -14.14 -1.22 1.61
CA LEU A 30 -13.55 -2.18 2.55
C LEU A 30 -13.93 -1.89 4.02
N PHE A 31 -14.58 -0.75 4.28
CA PHE A 31 -14.87 -0.29 5.63
C PHE A 31 -16.25 -0.77 6.12
N VAL A 32 -16.20 -1.31 7.34
CA VAL A 32 -17.25 -1.93 8.17
C VAL A 32 -18.60 -1.19 8.19
N PHE A 33 -18.65 0.10 7.87
CA PHE A 33 -19.86 0.92 7.97
C PHE A 33 -20.91 0.65 6.89
N GLU A 34 -20.56 0.03 5.76
CA GLU A 34 -21.56 -0.32 4.72
C GLU A 34 -22.55 -1.38 5.23
N SER A 35 -22.11 -2.26 6.13
CA SER A 35 -22.95 -3.22 6.83
C SER A 35 -23.91 -2.60 7.85
N PHE A 36 -23.66 -1.36 8.31
CA PHE A 36 -24.47 -0.72 9.35
C PHE A 36 -25.61 0.15 8.80
N PHE A 37 -25.50 0.64 7.55
CA PHE A 37 -26.51 1.52 6.96
C PHE A 37 -26.82 1.13 5.51
N PRO A 38 -27.72 0.16 5.27
CA PRO A 38 -28.03 -0.35 3.92
C PRO A 38 -28.85 0.60 3.03
N ASN A 39 -29.08 1.85 3.46
CA ASN A 39 -29.95 2.79 2.73
C ASN A 39 -29.14 3.85 1.97
N ASN A 40 -29.39 3.93 0.66
CA ASN A 40 -28.75 4.83 -0.32
C ASN A 40 -28.84 6.35 0.01
N CYS A 41 -29.66 6.75 0.99
CA CYS A 41 -29.79 8.14 1.42
C CYS A 41 -28.64 8.60 2.38
N VAL A 42 -27.81 7.65 2.84
CA VAL A 42 -26.77 7.89 3.87
C VAL A 42 -25.36 7.96 3.26
N ILE A 43 -25.19 7.89 1.94
CA ILE A 43 -23.88 7.79 1.26
C ILE A 43 -22.94 8.95 1.64
N THR A 44 -23.46 10.18 1.72
CA THR A 44 -22.66 11.36 2.15
C THR A 44 -22.22 11.24 3.60
N MET A 45 -23.14 10.88 4.50
CA MET A 45 -22.82 10.68 5.92
C MET A 45 -21.85 9.50 6.13
N GLN A 46 -22.01 8.42 5.37
CA GLN A 46 -21.12 7.27 5.44
C GLN A 46 -19.71 7.60 4.95
N SER A 47 -19.58 8.37 3.85
CA SER A 47 -18.29 8.85 3.37
C SER A 47 -17.61 9.77 4.39
N GLN A 48 -18.38 10.66 5.03
CA GLN A 48 -17.87 11.58 6.05
C GLN A 48 -17.43 10.86 7.31
N VAL A 49 -18.20 9.87 7.78
CA VAL A 49 -17.84 9.04 8.94
C VAL A 49 -16.58 8.23 8.64
N ASN A 50 -16.47 7.64 7.44
CA ASN A 50 -15.30 6.87 7.07
C ASN A 50 -14.04 7.74 6.94
N ALA A 51 -14.16 8.93 6.33
CA ALA A 51 -13.09 9.90 6.25
C ALA A 51 -12.66 10.38 7.65
N THR A 52 -13.63 10.68 8.52
CA THR A 52 -13.35 11.12 9.90
C THR A 52 -12.67 10.02 10.70
N PHE A 53 -13.14 8.78 10.59
CA PHE A 53 -12.53 7.63 11.25
C PHE A 53 -11.09 7.40 10.76
N ALA A 54 -10.85 7.48 9.46
CA ALA A 54 -9.50 7.39 8.91
C ALA A 54 -8.58 8.47 9.49
N VAL A 55 -9.04 9.74 9.52
CA VAL A 55 -8.28 10.86 10.11
C VAL A 55 -7.98 10.61 11.59
N VAL A 56 -8.95 10.12 12.36
CA VAL A 56 -8.75 9.80 13.79
C VAL A 56 -7.72 8.69 13.97
N VAL A 57 -7.79 7.62 13.19
CA VAL A 57 -6.80 6.53 13.23
C VAL A 57 -5.41 7.04 12.87
N PHE A 58 -5.28 7.86 11.82
CA PHE A 58 -4.00 8.48 11.46
C PHE A 58 -3.46 9.37 12.58
N ALA A 59 -4.31 10.19 13.21
CA ALA A 59 -3.93 11.04 14.34
C ALA A 59 -3.45 10.20 15.54
N LEU A 60 -4.15 9.12 15.87
CA LEU A 60 -3.77 8.20 16.95
C LEU A 60 -2.44 7.51 16.68
N VAL A 61 -2.23 6.96 15.48
CA VAL A 61 -0.98 6.31 15.10
C VAL A 61 0.19 7.32 15.13
N SER A 62 -0.02 8.53 14.62
CA SER A 62 0.97 9.60 14.65
C SER A 62 1.34 10.02 16.08
N ALA A 63 0.34 10.20 16.95
CA ALA A 63 0.56 10.52 18.36
C ALA A 63 1.31 9.40 19.10
N LEU A 64 0.99 8.13 18.80
CA LEU A 64 1.62 6.95 19.40
C LEU A 64 3.09 6.84 18.98
N MET A 65 3.40 7.03 17.70
CA MET A 65 4.78 7.07 17.20
C MET A 65 5.57 8.23 17.82
N THR A 66 4.95 9.42 17.92
CA THR A 66 5.59 10.59 18.55
C THR A 66 5.86 10.35 20.04
N SER A 67 4.90 9.77 20.76
CA SER A 67 5.03 9.41 22.17
C SER A 67 6.19 8.43 22.39
N LEU A 68 6.29 7.36 21.58
CA LEU A 68 7.38 6.39 21.65
C LEU A 68 8.77 7.02 21.47
N VAL A 69 8.88 8.04 20.60
CA VAL A 69 10.13 8.78 20.40
C VAL A 69 10.48 9.60 21.66
N VAL A 70 9.50 10.27 22.27
CA VAL A 70 9.69 11.05 23.50
C VAL A 70 10.12 10.15 24.68
N PHE A 71 9.57 8.94 24.77
CA PHE A 71 9.96 7.93 25.75
C PHE A 71 11.28 7.20 25.43
N HIS A 72 12.08 7.71 24.50
CA HIS A 72 13.41 7.18 24.12
C HIS A 72 13.41 5.76 23.52
N PHE A 73 12.27 5.24 23.07
CA PHE A 73 12.16 3.93 22.39
C PHE A 73 12.54 3.98 20.90
N LYS A 74 13.64 4.66 20.56
CA LYS A 74 14.05 4.90 19.15
C LYS A 74 14.20 3.60 18.35
N LYS A 75 14.80 2.56 18.94
CA LYS A 75 14.98 1.25 18.30
C LYS A 75 13.65 0.54 18.01
N LEU A 76 12.64 0.73 18.86
CA LEU A 76 11.33 0.12 18.67
C LEU A 76 10.57 0.81 17.54
N VAL A 77 10.66 2.14 17.45
CA VAL A 77 10.07 2.92 16.35
C VAL A 77 10.71 2.52 15.01
N GLU A 78 12.03 2.42 14.96
CA GLU A 78 12.76 2.00 13.76
C GLU A 78 12.36 0.58 13.33
N ALA A 79 12.35 -0.38 14.26
CA ALA A 79 11.92 -1.75 13.98
C ALA A 79 10.46 -1.81 13.50
N CYS A 80 9.56 -1.06 14.15
CA CYS A 80 8.15 -1.03 13.78
C CYS A 80 7.95 -0.43 12.39
N LEU A 81 8.57 0.72 12.09
CA LEU A 81 8.50 1.37 10.78
C LEU A 81 9.01 0.44 9.67
N SER A 82 10.12 -0.25 9.94
CA SER A 82 10.73 -1.18 9.00
C SER A 82 9.81 -2.37 8.71
N LEU A 83 9.14 -2.89 9.74
CA LEU A 83 8.18 -3.99 9.63
C LEU A 83 6.91 -3.55 8.87
N TRP A 84 6.38 -2.35 9.15
CA TRP A 84 5.27 -1.78 8.38
C TRP A 84 5.64 -1.60 6.90
N CYS A 85 6.84 -1.13 6.60
CA CYS A 85 7.30 -0.96 5.22
C CYS A 85 7.36 -2.30 4.48
N ILE A 86 7.87 -3.36 5.11
CA ILE A 86 7.89 -4.72 4.52
C ILE A 86 6.46 -5.21 4.29
N ILE A 87 5.60 -5.13 5.30
CA ILE A 87 4.21 -5.61 5.22
C ILE A 87 3.47 -4.90 4.09
N VAL A 88 3.56 -3.58 4.03
CA VAL A 88 2.89 -2.79 3.00
C VAL A 88 3.40 -3.14 1.60
N SER A 89 4.72 -3.31 1.45
CA SER A 89 5.32 -3.69 0.16
C SER A 89 4.83 -5.06 -0.33
N PHE A 90 4.77 -6.05 0.55
CA PHE A 90 4.26 -7.38 0.21
C PHE A 90 2.75 -7.42 0.03
N ALA A 91 1.98 -6.70 0.86
CA ALA A 91 0.53 -6.69 0.83
C ALA A 91 0.00 -5.99 -0.43
N ILE A 92 0.52 -4.80 -0.75
CA ILE A 92 0.08 -4.03 -1.92
C ILE A 92 0.50 -4.74 -3.21
N ALA A 93 1.76 -5.17 -3.32
CA ALA A 93 2.23 -5.92 -4.48
C ALA A 93 1.45 -7.23 -4.65
N GLY A 94 1.20 -7.94 -3.55
CA GLY A 94 0.39 -9.15 -3.51
C GLY A 94 -1.01 -8.93 -4.07
N SER A 95 -1.71 -7.88 -3.59
CA SER A 95 -3.04 -7.55 -4.11
C SER A 95 -3.01 -7.18 -5.59
N ILE A 96 -2.05 -6.37 -6.03
CA ILE A 96 -1.95 -5.93 -7.43
C ILE A 96 -1.66 -7.12 -8.36
N PHE A 97 -0.73 -8.01 -7.99
CA PHE A 97 -0.40 -9.18 -8.79
C PHE A 97 -1.52 -10.22 -8.78
N GLN A 98 -2.23 -10.40 -7.66
CA GLN A 98 -3.36 -11.30 -7.59
C GLN A 98 -4.54 -10.79 -8.44
N ASP A 99 -4.85 -9.50 -8.34
CA ASP A 99 -5.89 -8.84 -9.14
C ASP A 99 -5.52 -8.82 -10.63
N GLY A 100 -4.25 -8.58 -10.96
CA GLY A 100 -3.73 -8.65 -12.34
C GLY A 100 -3.75 -10.06 -12.92
N ALA A 101 -3.32 -11.06 -12.14
CA ALA A 101 -3.36 -12.46 -12.56
C ALA A 101 -4.80 -12.95 -12.75
N ALA A 102 -5.77 -12.43 -11.98
CA ALA A 102 -7.19 -12.76 -12.14
C ALA A 102 -7.79 -12.32 -13.48
N LYS A 103 -7.12 -11.41 -14.21
CA LYS A 103 -7.51 -11.04 -15.58
C LYS A 103 -6.98 -12.00 -16.64
N LEU A 104 -6.06 -12.90 -16.30
CA LEU A 104 -5.55 -13.91 -17.21
C LEU A 104 -6.49 -15.13 -17.19
N ALA A 105 -6.98 -15.55 -18.36
CA ALA A 105 -7.84 -16.73 -18.51
C ALA A 105 -7.04 -18.05 -18.42
N ILE A 106 -6.26 -18.22 -17.34
CA ILE A 106 -5.43 -19.39 -17.05
C ILE A 106 -6.04 -20.12 -15.85
N ASP A 107 -5.65 -21.39 -15.66
CA ASP A 107 -6.05 -22.18 -14.51
C ASP A 107 -5.74 -21.49 -13.16
N LYS A 108 -6.67 -21.61 -12.20
CA LYS A 108 -6.62 -20.89 -10.91
C LYS A 108 -5.39 -21.26 -10.08
N GLU A 109 -4.93 -22.50 -10.16
CA GLU A 109 -3.75 -22.95 -9.41
C GLU A 109 -2.49 -22.26 -9.96
N THR A 110 -2.36 -22.21 -11.28
CA THR A 110 -1.26 -21.53 -11.98
C THR A 110 -1.29 -20.02 -11.77
N GLN A 111 -2.49 -19.42 -11.74
CA GLN A 111 -2.69 -18.00 -11.46
C GLN A 111 -2.16 -17.61 -10.06
N SER A 112 -2.48 -18.42 -9.05
CA SER A 112 -2.04 -18.19 -7.67
C SER A 112 -0.51 -18.34 -7.52
N ALA A 113 0.08 -19.31 -8.23
CA ALA A 113 1.52 -19.52 -8.24
C ALA A 113 2.29 -18.36 -8.90
N ILE A 114 1.77 -17.84 -10.01
CA ILE A 114 2.36 -16.68 -10.71
C ILE A 114 2.31 -15.45 -9.78
N ALA A 115 1.14 -15.13 -9.22
CA ALA A 115 0.99 -13.99 -8.32
C ALA A 115 1.91 -14.09 -7.09
N ALA A 116 1.97 -15.28 -6.46
CA ALA A 116 2.84 -15.52 -5.31
C ALA A 116 4.32 -15.37 -5.68
N SER A 117 4.75 -15.91 -6.83
CA SER A 117 6.14 -15.81 -7.30
C SER A 117 6.55 -14.36 -7.58
N MET A 118 5.70 -13.58 -8.26
CA MET A 118 5.96 -12.16 -8.55
C MET A 118 5.99 -11.33 -7.28
N THR A 119 5.10 -11.61 -6.33
CA THR A 119 5.07 -10.95 -5.02
C THR A 119 6.34 -11.26 -4.22
N ALA A 120 6.79 -12.51 -4.22
CA ALA A 120 8.01 -12.91 -3.53
C ALA A 120 9.26 -12.24 -4.12
N VAL A 121 9.35 -12.15 -5.46
CA VAL A 121 10.47 -11.46 -6.14
C VAL A 121 10.44 -9.96 -5.83
N TYR A 122 9.29 -9.30 -5.96
CA TYR A 122 9.16 -7.87 -5.71
C TYR A 122 9.43 -7.52 -4.23
N GLY A 123 8.79 -8.23 -3.31
CA GLY A 123 8.94 -8.02 -1.87
C GLY A 123 10.34 -8.36 -1.37
N GLY A 124 10.98 -9.41 -1.91
CA GLY A 124 12.38 -9.70 -1.65
C GLY A 124 13.31 -8.58 -2.13
N GLY A 125 13.04 -8.03 -3.32
CA GLY A 125 13.76 -6.86 -3.83
C GLY A 125 13.56 -5.61 -2.97
N ALA A 126 12.36 -5.39 -2.42
CA ALA A 126 12.09 -4.29 -1.49
C ALA A 126 12.92 -4.42 -0.20
N VAL A 127 12.96 -5.62 0.39
CA VAL A 127 13.80 -5.89 1.57
C VAL A 127 15.28 -5.62 1.27
N LEU A 128 15.77 -6.05 0.11
CA LEU A 128 17.14 -5.76 -0.31
C LEU A 128 17.37 -4.25 -0.51
N ALA A 129 16.43 -3.53 -1.11
CA ALA A 129 16.52 -2.09 -1.33
C ALA A 129 16.60 -1.29 -0.03
N PHE A 130 15.79 -1.65 0.98
CA PHE A 130 15.68 -0.91 2.23
C PHE A 130 16.71 -1.30 3.29
N PHE A 131 17.12 -2.56 3.37
CA PHE A 131 17.99 -3.05 4.46
C PHE A 131 19.45 -3.29 4.04
N THR A 132 19.77 -3.23 2.75
CA THR A 132 21.14 -3.43 2.28
C THR A 132 21.83 -2.09 1.96
N ASN A 133 22.86 -1.75 2.74
CA ASN A 133 23.71 -0.55 2.55
C ASN A 133 24.52 -0.51 1.24
N ARG A 134 24.41 -1.56 0.40
CA ARG A 134 25.13 -1.70 -0.86
C ARG A 134 24.28 -1.36 -2.09
N SER A 135 23.01 -0.99 -1.89
CA SER A 135 22.10 -0.69 -3.00
C SER A 135 22.38 0.70 -3.59
N PRO A 136 22.30 0.88 -4.92
CA PRO A 136 22.41 2.19 -5.53
C PRO A 136 21.27 3.10 -5.07
N HIS A 137 21.54 4.40 -4.86
CA HIS A 137 20.52 5.39 -4.46
C HIS A 137 19.27 5.41 -5.35
N TRP A 138 19.43 5.15 -6.65
CA TRP A 138 18.31 5.10 -7.60
C TRP A 138 17.38 3.90 -7.35
N PHE A 139 17.92 2.76 -6.89
CA PHE A 139 17.15 1.55 -6.61
C PHE A 139 16.21 1.77 -5.42
N HIS A 140 16.71 2.45 -4.39
CA HIS A 140 15.88 2.88 -3.25
C HIS A 140 14.81 3.89 -3.68
N GLN A 141 15.10 4.80 -4.61
CA GLN A 141 14.12 5.78 -5.09
C GLN A 141 12.99 5.11 -5.89
N VAL A 142 13.28 4.08 -6.69
CA VAL A 142 12.24 3.35 -7.43
C VAL A 142 11.27 2.67 -6.45
N TYR A 143 11.77 1.99 -5.42
CA TYR A 143 10.92 1.33 -4.41
C TYR A 143 10.12 2.29 -3.52
N VAL A 144 10.58 3.54 -3.37
CA VAL A 144 9.83 4.58 -2.67
C VAL A 144 8.70 5.15 -3.55
N VAL A 145 8.85 5.10 -4.88
CA VAL A 145 7.89 5.65 -5.84
C VAL A 145 6.82 4.63 -6.25
N SER A 146 7.17 3.34 -6.26
CA SER A 146 6.32 2.20 -6.60
C SER A 146 5.42 1.77 -5.44
#